data_AF-A0A3L7WXP0-F1
#
_entry.id   AF-A0A3L7WXP0-F1
#
_cell.length_a   1.000
_cell.length_b   1.000
_cell.length_c   1.000
_cell.angle_alpha   90.00
_cell.angle_beta   90.00
_cell.angle_gamma   90.00
#
_symmetry.space_group_name_H-M   'P 1'
#
loop_
_entity.id
_entity.type
_entity.pdbx_description
1 polymer ?
#
loop_
_entity_poly.entity_id
_entity_poly.type
_entity_poly.pdbx_seq_one_letter_code
_entity_poly.pdbx_strand_id
1 'polypeptide(L)'
;MLDYRFERVARTPHSEQWVIETLDRPVGRVDLHFTNAKTYGTLVVHPYIAEDEIEDLLAAIDERLVSTADEYREDVVVSVWRGEDLGVFAEDADDDEDTDDEIPV
;
A
#
# COMPACT_ATOMS: atom_id res chain seq x y z
N MET A 1 -7.21 17.72 -4.97
CA MET A 1 -6.48 16.45 -5.08
C MET A 1 -5.28 16.53 -4.17
N LEU A 2 -5.28 15.73 -3.11
CA LEU A 2 -4.09 15.55 -2.26
C LEU A 2 -2.96 14.89 -3.05
N ASP A 3 -1.73 15.24 -2.71
CA ASP A 3 -0.55 14.64 -3.32
C ASP A 3 -0.24 13.30 -2.62
N TYR A 4 -0.86 12.22 -3.13
CA TYR A 4 -0.64 10.87 -2.60
C TYR A 4 0.67 10.29 -3.12
N ARG A 5 1.50 9.77 -2.21
CA ARG A 5 2.65 8.93 -2.51
C ARG A 5 2.28 7.47 -2.25
N PHE A 6 2.56 6.63 -3.24
CA PHE A 6 2.37 5.18 -3.17
C PHE A 6 3.73 4.50 -3.13
N GLU A 7 4.05 3.83 -2.04
CA GLU A 7 5.27 3.04 -1.89
C GLU A 7 4.94 1.55 -1.99
N ARG A 8 5.54 0.84 -2.94
CA ARG A 8 5.29 -0.59 -3.14
C ARG A 8 6.09 -1.41 -2.14
N VAL A 9 5.39 -2.12 -1.27
CA VAL A 9 6.01 -3.00 -0.27
C VAL A 9 6.28 -4.39 -0.84
N ALA A 10 5.34 -4.93 -1.61
CA ALA A 10 5.47 -6.26 -2.19
C ALA A 10 4.83 -6.34 -3.59
N ARG A 11 5.36 -7.23 -4.42
CA ARG A 11 4.85 -7.52 -5.75
C ARG A 11 4.97 -9.00 -6.07
N THR A 12 3.90 -9.55 -6.61
CA THR A 12 3.84 -10.88 -7.22
C THR A 12 3.28 -10.73 -8.64
N PRO A 13 3.21 -11.79 -9.45
CA PRO A 13 2.55 -11.73 -10.76
C PRO A 13 1.06 -11.35 -10.70
N HIS A 14 0.39 -11.59 -9.57
CA HIS A 14 -1.07 -11.44 -9.45
C HIS A 14 -1.52 -10.55 -8.30
N SER A 15 -0.59 -9.96 -7.55
CA SER A 15 -0.93 -9.12 -6.40
C SER A 15 0.16 -8.09 -6.13
N GLU A 16 -0.24 -6.94 -5.63
CA GLU A 16 0.65 -5.89 -5.15
C GLU A 16 0.16 -5.32 -3.83
N GLN A 17 1.10 -4.82 -3.05
CA GLN A 17 0.84 -4.21 -1.76
C GLN A 17 1.52 -2.85 -1.70
N TRP A 18 0.79 -1.85 -1.23
CA TRP A 18 1.23 -0.45 -1.24
C TRP A 18 0.94 0.22 0.10
N VAL A 19 1.93 0.93 0.63
CA VAL A 19 1.73 1.93 1.68
C VAL A 19 1.40 3.27 1.02
N ILE A 20 0.47 3.99 1.63
CA ILE A 20 -0.08 5.24 1.12
C ILE A 20 0.17 6.33 2.16
N GLU A 21 0.75 7.43 1.70
CA GLU A 21 1.01 8.59 2.52
C GLU A 21 0.85 9.87 1.71
N THR A 22 0.73 10.98 2.41
CA THR A 22 0.82 12.33 1.86
C THR A 22 2.13 12.96 2.31
N LEU A 23 2.42 14.18 1.86
CA LEU A 23 3.58 14.93 2.37
C LEU A 23 3.52 15.14 3.90
N ASP A 24 2.31 15.25 4.47
CA ASP A 24 2.12 15.68 5.85
C ASP A 24 1.87 14.51 6.82
N ARG A 25 1.29 13.40 6.33
CA ARG A 25 0.81 12.31 7.19
C ARG A 25 0.66 10.97 6.46
N PRO A 26 0.76 9.84 7.20
CA PRO A 26 0.35 8.54 6.68
C PRO A 26 -1.14 8.54 6.34
N VAL A 27 -1.55 7.73 5.37
CA VAL A 27 -2.96 7.63 4.95
C VAL A 27 -3.49 6.24 5.22
N GLY A 28 -2.73 5.22 4.82
CA GLY A 28 -3.15 3.84 4.99
C GLY A 28 -2.39 2.89 4.07
N ARG A 29 -3.07 1.80 3.70
CA ARG A 29 -2.50 0.72 2.91
C ARG A 29 -3.54 0.14 1.96
N VAL A 30 -3.11 -0.24 0.76
CA VAL A 30 -3.92 -0.99 -0.18
C VAL A 30 -3.23 -2.28 -0.62
N ASP A 31 -3.98 -3.36 -0.58
CA ASP A 31 -3.60 -4.66 -1.14
C ASP A 31 -4.46 -4.90 -2.39
N LEU A 32 -3.82 -5.10 -3.53
CA LEU A 32 -4.43 -5.28 -4.85
C LEU A 32 -4.24 -6.71 -5.34
N HIS A 33 -5.29 -7.29 -5.90
CA HIS A 33 -5.33 -8.62 -6.49
C HIS A 33 -5.81 -8.54 -7.94
N PHE A 34 -4.89 -8.87 -8.84
CA PHE A 34 -5.08 -8.81 -10.27
C PHE A 34 -5.63 -10.12 -10.81
N THR A 35 -6.76 -10.05 -11.51
CA THR A 35 -7.32 -11.17 -12.26
C THR A 35 -7.28 -10.88 -13.76
N ASN A 36 -7.79 -11.82 -14.55
CA ASN A 36 -7.89 -11.66 -16.00
C ASN A 36 -8.97 -10.65 -16.44
N ALA A 37 -9.90 -10.28 -15.55
CA ALA A 37 -11.04 -9.44 -15.91
C ALA A 37 -11.23 -8.22 -14.99
N LYS A 38 -10.94 -8.37 -13.70
CA LYS A 38 -11.11 -7.30 -12.70
C LYS A 38 -9.94 -7.23 -11.74
N THR A 39 -9.76 -6.08 -11.11
CA THR A 39 -8.86 -5.91 -9.98
C THR A 39 -9.69 -5.82 -8.70
N TYR A 40 -9.34 -6.61 -7.69
CA TYR A 40 -9.95 -6.52 -6.37
C TYR A 40 -8.96 -5.87 -5.40
N GLY A 41 -9.45 -4.97 -4.56
CA GLY A 41 -8.64 -4.25 -3.59
C GLY A 41 -9.20 -4.33 -2.19
N THR A 42 -8.31 -4.34 -1.20
CA THR A 42 -8.64 -3.99 0.19
C THR A 42 -7.87 -2.74 0.56
N LEU A 43 -8.59 -1.66 0.89
CA LEU A 43 -8.03 -0.40 1.33
C LEU A 43 -8.32 -0.24 2.83
N VAL A 44 -7.28 -0.07 3.63
CA VAL A 44 -7.40 0.28 5.05
C VAL A 44 -6.81 1.66 5.22
N VAL A 45 -7.61 2.61 5.72
CA VAL A 45 -7.17 3.99 6.00
C VAL A 45 -7.23 4.29 7.49
N HIS A 46 -6.46 5.28 7.93
CA HIS A 46 -6.54 5.76 9.30
C HIS A 46 -7.92 6.38 9.62
N PRO A 47 -8.34 6.40 10.90
CA PRO A 47 -9.69 6.81 11.27
C PRO A 47 -9.98 8.30 11.01
N TYR A 48 -8.93 9.12 10.90
CA TYR A 48 -9.04 10.57 10.66
C TYR A 48 -9.20 10.95 9.18
N ILE A 49 -9.13 9.98 8.25
CA ILE A 49 -9.31 10.25 6.82
C ILE A 49 -10.80 10.48 6.50
N ALA A 50 -11.10 11.64 5.94
CA ALA A 50 -12.46 12.04 5.58
C ALA A 50 -13.03 11.22 4.41
N GLU A 51 -14.35 11.20 4.24
CA GLU A 51 -15.01 10.42 3.18
C GLU A 51 -14.65 10.94 1.78
N ASP A 52 -14.60 12.25 1.60
CA ASP A 52 -14.16 12.90 0.37
C ASP A 52 -12.69 12.58 0.02
N GLU A 53 -11.81 12.51 1.02
CA GLU A 53 -10.42 12.06 0.82
C GLU A 53 -10.34 10.58 0.41
N ILE A 54 -11.26 9.74 0.88
CA ILE A 54 -11.33 8.33 0.46
C ILE A 54 -11.74 8.23 -1.01
N GLU A 55 -12.71 9.04 -1.46
CA GLU A 55 -13.12 9.08 -2.87
C GLU A 55 -11.98 9.53 -3.78
N ASP A 56 -11.27 10.61 -3.41
CA ASP A 56 -10.07 11.08 -4.11
C ASP A 56 -8.98 10.00 -4.16
N LEU A 57 -8.79 9.27 -3.06
CA LEU A 57 -7.81 8.20 -2.97
C LEU A 57 -8.16 7.00 -3.87
N LEU A 58 -9.43 6.59 -3.91
CA LEU A 58 -9.89 5.51 -4.78
C LEU A 58 -9.67 5.86 -6.26
N ALA A 59 -9.96 7.10 -6.66
CA ALA A 59 -9.68 7.58 -8.01
C ALA A 59 -8.17 7.56 -8.32
N ALA A 60 -7.33 7.98 -7.37
CA ALA A 60 -5.88 7.94 -7.54
C ALA A 60 -5.33 6.50 -7.65
N ILE A 61 -5.90 5.54 -6.90
CA ILE A 61 -5.52 4.12 -6.98
C ILE A 61 -5.87 3.56 -8.37
N ASP A 62 -7.08 3.83 -8.85
CA ASP A 62 -7.54 3.35 -10.17
C ASP A 62 -6.68 3.90 -11.31
N GLU A 63 -6.42 5.21 -11.31
CA GLU A 63 -5.62 5.87 -12.35
C GLU A 63 -4.14 5.44 -12.29
N ARG A 64 -3.53 5.43 -11.10
CA ARG A 64 -2.07 5.32 -10.97
C ARG A 64 -1.56 3.91 -10.78
N LEU A 65 -2.36 3.03 -10.16
CA LEU A 65 -1.93 1.66 -9.83
C LEU A 65 -2.60 0.61 -10.72
N VAL A 66 -3.87 0.79 -11.08
CA VAL A 66 -4.62 -0.21 -11.88
C VAL A 66 -4.43 0.03 -13.37
N SER A 67 -4.71 1.25 -13.84
CA SER A 67 -4.63 1.60 -15.26
C SER A 67 -3.21 1.53 -15.83
N THR A 68 -2.19 1.69 -14.99
CA THR A 68 -0.77 1.56 -15.39
C THR A 68 -0.28 0.11 -15.45
N ALA A 69 -1.01 -0.83 -14.83
CA ALA A 69 -0.60 -2.22 -14.75
C ALA A 69 -0.99 -3.03 -16.00
N ASP A 70 -2.15 -2.74 -16.61
CA ASP A 70 -2.60 -3.38 -17.87
C ASP A 70 -3.79 -2.59 -18.46
N GLU A 71 -3.71 -2.20 -19.74
CA GLU A 71 -4.71 -1.37 -20.42
C GLU A 71 -6.07 -2.06 -20.64
N TYR A 72 -6.12 -3.39 -20.49
CA TYR A 72 -7.35 -4.19 -20.66
C TYR A 72 -8.14 -4.40 -19.36
N ARG A 73 -7.71 -3.84 -18.23
CA ARG A 73 -8.40 -3.97 -16.95
C ARG A 73 -9.25 -2.74 -16.66
N GLU A 74 -10.54 -2.85 -16.95
CA GLU A 74 -11.47 -1.71 -16.91
C GLU A 74 -12.27 -1.59 -15.60
N ASP A 75 -12.17 -2.55 -14.67
CA ASP A 75 -13.01 -2.59 -13.46
C ASP A 75 -12.19 -2.89 -12.19
N VAL A 76 -12.18 -1.93 -11.26
CA VAL A 76 -11.67 -2.09 -9.89
C VAL A 76 -12.81 -2.20 -8.88
N VAL A 77 -12.71 -3.17 -7.96
CA VAL A 77 -13.65 -3.34 -6.84
C VAL A 77 -12.86 -3.29 -5.54
N VAL A 78 -13.06 -2.24 -4.74
CA VAL A 78 -12.30 -2.02 -3.49
C VAL A 78 -13.22 -2.11 -2.28
N SER A 79 -12.84 -2.93 -1.31
CA SER A 79 -13.42 -2.90 0.05
C SER A 79 -12.64 -1.91 0.90
N VAL A 80 -13.33 -0.94 1.52
CA VAL A 80 -12.69 0.12 2.32
C VAL A 80 -12.98 -0.05 3.79
N TRP A 81 -11.93 0.04 4.62
CA TRP A 81 -11.98 -0.06 6.07
C TRP A 81 -11.29 1.15 6.70
N ARG A 82 -11.78 1.56 7.87
CA ARG A 82 -11.07 2.48 8.76
C ARG A 82 -10.48 1.68 9.92
N GLY A 83 -9.19 1.87 10.21
CA GLY A 83 -8.48 1.10 11.23
C GLY A 83 -7.27 1.83 11.80
N GLU A 84 -6.73 1.28 12.88
CA GLU A 84 -5.49 1.74 13.52
C GLU A 84 -4.32 0.87 13.08
N ASP A 85 -3.17 1.49 12.81
CA ASP A 85 -1.93 0.77 12.52
C ASP A 85 -1.30 0.33 13.85
N LEU A 86 -1.12 -0.98 14.01
CA LEU A 86 -0.58 -1.59 15.23
C LEU A 86 0.88 -2.06 15.06
N GLY A 87 1.50 -1.77 13.92
CA GLY A 87 2.83 -2.23 13.56
C GLY A 87 2.85 -3.57 12.79
N VAL A 88 4.07 -4.00 12.45
CA VAL A 88 4.35 -5.23 11.71
C VAL A 88 4.83 -6.30 12.69
N PHE A 89 4.26 -7.49 12.59
CA PHE A 89 4.67 -8.67 13.36
C PHE A 89 5.22 -9.71 12.39
N ALA A 90 6.48 -10.10 12.56
CA ALA A 90 7.12 -11.18 11.81
C ALA A 90 7.83 -12.11 12.80
N GLU A 91 7.61 -13.42 12.67
CA GLU A 91 8.45 -14.44 13.30
C GLU A 91 9.76 -14.46 12.48
N ASP A 92 10.89 -14.13 13.09
CA ASP A 92 12.24 -13.97 12.50
C ASP A 92 12.57 -12.60 11.87
N ALA A 93 12.56 -11.55 12.71
CA ALA A 93 13.46 -10.40 12.51
C ALA A 93 14.67 -10.55 13.44
N ASP A 94 15.40 -11.67 13.30
CA ASP A 94 16.61 -11.94 14.10
C ASP A 94 17.82 -11.21 13.50
N ASP A 95 18.39 -10.29 14.32
CA ASP A 95 19.77 -9.81 14.41
C ASP A 95 20.60 -9.54 13.13
N ASP A 96 20.60 -8.29 12.67
CA ASP A 96 21.73 -7.69 11.93
C ASP A 96 22.30 -6.47 12.72
N GLU A 97 22.41 -6.58 14.04
CA GLU A 97 23.24 -5.69 14.87
C GLU A 97 24.38 -6.48 15.51
N ASP A 98 25.50 -6.58 14.81
CA ASP A 98 26.86 -6.55 15.39
C ASP A 98 27.90 -6.40 14.27
N THR A 99 28.02 -5.17 13.74
CA THR A 99 29.26 -4.72 13.09
C THR A 99 30.22 -4.27 14.19
N ASP A 100 31.12 -5.14 14.63
CA ASP A 100 32.41 -4.76 15.26
C ASP A 100 33.34 -5.99 15.33
N ASP A 101 33.89 -6.40 14.18
CA ASP A 101 35.12 -7.19 14.16
C ASP A 101 36.29 -6.22 14.46
N GLU A 102 36.64 -6.12 15.74
CA GLU A 102 37.86 -5.44 16.22
C GLU A 102 39.08 -5.95 15.45
N ILE A 103 39.79 -5.05 14.74
CA ILE A 103 41.11 -5.32 14.18
C ILE A 103 42.08 -5.59 15.35
N PRO A 104 42.70 -6.79 15.47
CA PRO A 104 43.76 -6.98 16.44
C PRO A 104 45.08 -6.38 15.91
N VAL A 105 45.76 -5.65 16.79
CA VAL A 105 47.06 -4.96 16.60
C VAL A 105 48.21 -5.95 16.53
#